data_AF-A0A285N0T5-F1
#
_entry.id   AF-A0A285N0T5-F1
#
_cell.length_a   1.000
_cell.length_b   1.000
_cell.length_c   1.000
_cell.angle_alpha   90.00
_cell.angle_beta   90.00
_cell.angle_gamma   90.00
#
_symmetry.space_group_name_H-M   'P 1'
#
loop_
_entity.id
_entity.type
_entity.pdbx_description
1 polymer ?
#
loop_
_entity_poly.entity_id
_entity_poly.type
_entity_poly.pdbx_seq_one_letter_code
_entity_poly.pdbx_strand_id
1 'polypeptide(L)'
;MKQLRKLLKNYGVGLDYFKPDNDYWNDASVTYAERKVLEENKEYLSKEDLELLKEYDLKAIELYEKYKELNTDTVKDWLFDIAKIAKVNLSAQLK
;
A
#
# COMPACT_ATOMS: atom_id res chain seq x y z
N MET A 1 17.45 1.67 -8.71
CA MET A 1 17.17 2.73 -7.71
C MET A 1 16.10 3.73 -8.13
N LYS A 2 16.29 4.56 -9.17
CA LYS A 2 15.31 5.64 -9.54
C LYS A 2 13.87 5.14 -9.79
N GLN A 3 13.71 3.91 -10.31
CA GLN A 3 12.41 3.31 -10.58
C GLN A 3 11.66 2.89 -9.31
N LEU A 4 12.30 2.19 -8.37
CA LEU A 4 11.66 1.78 -7.10
C LEU A 4 11.21 2.99 -6.28
N ARG A 5 12.03 4.05 -6.20
CA ARG A 5 11.64 5.29 -5.51
C ARG A 5 10.46 5.99 -6.20
N LYS A 6 10.32 5.87 -7.52
CA LYS A 6 9.14 6.36 -8.25
C LYS A 6 7.89 5.57 -7.88
N LEU A 7 7.99 4.24 -7.84
CA LEU A 7 6.89 3.37 -7.40
C LEU A 7 6.48 3.67 -5.96
N LEU A 8 7.45 3.88 -5.06
CA LEU A 8 7.18 4.24 -3.67
C LEU A 8 6.42 5.57 -3.56
N LYS A 9 6.80 6.58 -4.35
CA LYS A 9 6.08 7.85 -4.40
C LYS A 9 4.66 7.69 -4.94
N ASN A 10 4.51 6.94 -6.02
CA ASN A 10 3.20 6.71 -6.63
C ASN A 10 2.27 5.93 -5.68
N TYR A 11 2.80 4.93 -4.98
CA TYR A 11 2.08 4.20 -3.93
C TYR A 11 1.54 5.16 -2.85
N GLY A 12 2.39 6.04 -2.32
CA GLY A 12 1.96 7.06 -1.35
C GLY A 12 0.86 7.98 -1.89
N VAL A 13 1.00 8.45 -3.13
CA VAL A 13 -0.03 9.26 -3.81
C VAL A 13 -1.35 8.47 -3.95
N GLY A 14 -1.30 7.20 -4.35
CA GLY A 14 -2.48 6.35 -4.45
C GLY A 14 -3.25 6.23 -3.13
N LEU A 15 -2.54 6.15 -2.00
CA LEU A 15 -3.14 6.18 -0.66
C LEU A 15 -3.68 7.56 -0.26
N ASP A 16 -3.01 8.65 -0.66
CA ASP A 16 -3.45 10.03 -0.37
C ASP A 16 -4.77 10.37 -1.08
N TYR A 17 -4.94 9.90 -2.30
CA TYR A 17 -6.12 10.15 -3.14
C TYR A 17 -7.18 9.05 -3.05
N PHE A 18 -7.01 8.10 -2.12
CA PHE A 18 -7.97 7.04 -1.89
C PHE A 18 -9.37 7.60 -1.61
N LYS A 19 -10.36 7.16 -2.39
CA LYS A 19 -11.77 7.51 -2.22
C LYS A 19 -12.59 6.22 -2.21
N PRO A 20 -13.25 5.86 -1.09
CA PRO A 20 -13.95 4.59 -0.96
C PRO A 20 -15.17 4.46 -1.87
N ASP A 21 -15.84 5.57 -2.19
CA ASP A 21 -17.07 5.60 -3.00
C ASP A 21 -16.82 5.85 -4.49
N ASN A 22 -15.56 5.77 -4.94
CA ASN A 22 -15.17 6.18 -6.28
C ASN A 22 -14.72 4.97 -7.10
N ASP A 23 -15.54 4.58 -8.07
CA ASP A 23 -15.35 3.43 -8.98
C ASP A 23 -14.16 3.58 -9.96
N TYR A 24 -13.17 4.45 -9.71
CA TYR A 24 -11.95 4.49 -10.51
C TYR A 24 -11.04 3.30 -10.17
N TRP A 25 -11.46 2.14 -10.66
CA TRP A 25 -10.75 0.85 -10.60
C TRP A 25 -9.28 0.94 -11.10
N ASN A 26 -8.98 1.88 -12.01
CA ASN A 26 -7.64 2.02 -12.58
C ASN A 26 -6.59 2.50 -11.55
N ASP A 27 -6.92 3.47 -10.70
CA ASP A 27 -5.94 4.05 -9.76
C ASP A 27 -5.64 3.10 -8.60
N ALA A 28 -6.67 2.39 -8.15
CA ALA A 28 -6.60 1.33 -7.14
C ALA A 28 -5.70 0.15 -7.59
N SER A 29 -5.93 -0.35 -8.81
CA SER A 29 -5.18 -1.48 -9.37
C SER A 29 -3.71 -1.14 -9.57
N VAL A 30 -3.42 0.10 -9.99
CA VAL A 30 -2.04 0.60 -10.13
C VAL A 30 -1.36 0.67 -8.77
N THR A 31 -2.00 1.27 -7.76
CA THR A 31 -1.45 1.38 -6.39
C THR A 31 -1.06 0.01 -5.81
N TYR A 32 -1.89 -1.00 -6.05
CA TYR A 32 -1.60 -2.38 -5.65
C TYR A 32 -0.43 -3.00 -6.40
N ALA A 33 -0.41 -2.88 -7.74
CA ALA A 33 0.67 -3.40 -8.56
C ALA A 33 2.02 -2.80 -8.14
N GLU A 34 2.05 -1.49 -7.88
CA GLU A 34 3.24 -0.79 -7.40
C GLU A 34 3.68 -1.30 -6.03
N ARG A 35 2.75 -1.51 -5.09
CA ARG A 35 3.08 -2.07 -3.76
C ARG A 35 3.63 -3.49 -3.83
N LYS A 36 3.13 -4.35 -4.72
CA LYS A 36 3.70 -5.69 -4.93
C LYS A 36 5.13 -5.65 -5.42
N VAL A 37 5.40 -4.81 -6.43
CA VAL A 37 6.76 -4.67 -6.97
C VAL A 37 7.72 -4.16 -5.89
N LEU A 38 7.27 -3.24 -5.03
CA LEU A 38 8.05 -2.79 -3.88
C LEU A 38 8.33 -3.92 -2.88
N GLU A 39 7.37 -4.84 -2.65
CA GLU A 39 7.58 -6.00 -1.76
C GLU A 39 8.65 -6.94 -2.31
N GLU A 40 8.50 -7.32 -3.58
CA GLU A 40 9.39 -8.28 -4.26
C GLU A 40 10.82 -7.77 -4.35
N ASN A 41 11.00 -6.45 -4.34
CA ASN A 41 12.30 -5.79 -4.48
C ASN A 41 12.74 -5.07 -3.19
N LYS A 42 12.14 -5.39 -2.04
CA LYS A 42 12.39 -4.65 -0.78
C LYS A 42 13.85 -4.69 -0.32
N GLU A 43 14.58 -5.74 -0.67
CA GLU A 43 16.01 -5.88 -0.37
C GLU A 43 16.90 -4.83 -1.05
N TYR A 44 16.40 -4.21 -2.12
CA TYR A 44 17.10 -3.15 -2.86
C TYR A 44 16.71 -1.74 -2.41
N LEU A 45 15.76 -1.61 -1.48
CA LEU A 45 15.35 -0.32 -0.94
C LEU A 45 16.39 0.17 0.08
N SER A 46 16.66 1.48 0.04
CA SER A 46 17.48 2.10 1.08
C SER A 46 16.73 2.10 2.42
N LYS A 47 17.47 2.30 3.52
CA LYS A 47 16.84 2.41 4.85
C LYS A 47 15.76 3.50 4.91
N GLU A 48 16.03 4.65 4.29
CA GLU A 48 15.06 5.76 4.19
C GLU A 48 13.81 5.35 3.40
N ASP A 49 14.00 4.65 2.28
CA ASP A 49 12.88 4.20 1.45
C ASP A 49 12.07 3.10 2.18
N LEU A 50 12.71 2.27 3.00
CA LEU A 50 12.03 1.27 3.84
C LEU A 50 11.23 1.91 4.98
N GLU A 51 11.77 2.95 5.61
CA GLU A 51 11.05 3.74 6.62
C GLU A 51 9.81 4.42 6.01
N LEU A 52 9.96 5.02 4.83
CA LEU A 52 8.83 5.62 4.12
C LEU A 52 7.80 4.58 3.65
N LEU A 53 8.25 3.42 3.15
CA LEU A 53 7.34 2.31 2.81
C LEU A 53 6.54 1.86 4.02
N LYS A 54 7.16 1.80 5.20
CA LYS A 54 6.50 1.46 6.46
C LYS A 54 5.41 2.48 6.83
N GLU A 55 5.67 3.77 6.66
CA GLU A 55 4.68 4.82 6.91
C GLU A 55 3.45 4.67 6.00
N TYR A 56 3.68 4.42 4.71
CA TYR A 56 2.59 4.18 3.77
C TYR A 56 1.83 2.88 4.06
N ASP A 57 2.53 1.82 4.47
CA ASP A 57 1.90 0.56 4.89
C ASP A 57 1.02 0.73 6.13
N LEU A 58 1.45 1.54 7.11
CA LEU A 58 0.61 1.90 8.25
C LEU A 58 -0.65 2.67 7.81
N LYS A 59 -0.48 3.65 6.92
CA LYS A 59 -1.60 4.40 6.36
C LYS A 59 -2.58 3.49 5.60
N ALA A 60 -2.09 2.54 4.82
CA ALA A 60 -2.94 1.58 4.12
C ALA A 60 -3.76 0.71 5.08
N ILE A 61 -3.15 0.29 6.21
CA ILE A 61 -3.86 -0.42 7.27
C ILE A 61 -4.94 0.48 7.90
N GLU A 62 -4.63 1.73 8.21
CA GLU A 62 -5.61 2.68 8.77
C GLU A 62 -6.79 2.90 7.83
N LEU A 63 -6.52 3.10 6.53
CA LEU A 63 -7.55 3.23 5.51
C LEU A 63 -8.41 1.97 5.43
N TYR A 64 -7.79 0.79 5.43
CA TYR A 64 -8.54 -0.47 5.45
C TYR A 64 -9.43 -0.57 6.68
N GLU A 65 -8.89 -0.36 7.89
CA GLU A 65 -9.69 -0.45 9.13
C GLU A 65 -10.83 0.56 9.18
N LYS A 66 -10.62 1.76 8.65
CA LYS A 66 -11.63 2.82 8.58
C LYS A 66 -12.79 2.46 7.65
N TYR A 67 -12.52 1.75 6.55
CA TYR A 67 -13.48 1.56 5.47
C TYR A 67 -13.91 0.10 5.26
N LYS A 68 -13.32 -0.89 5.94
CA LYS A 68 -13.60 -2.34 5.75
C LYS A 68 -15.08 -2.74 5.87
N GLU A 69 -15.89 -1.94 6.57
CA GLU A 69 -17.33 -2.17 6.73
C GLU A 69 -18.15 -1.60 5.55
N LEU A 70 -17.55 -0.80 4.68
CA LEU A 70 -18.17 -0.34 3.44
C LEU A 70 -18.27 -1.50 2.46
N ASN A 71 -19.49 -1.72 1.95
CA ASN A 71 -19.78 -2.83 1.04
C ASN A 71 -19.39 -2.50 -0.42
N THR A 72 -18.19 -1.93 -0.62
CA THR A 72 -17.64 -1.56 -1.93
C THR A 72 -16.57 -2.57 -2.34
N ASP A 73 -16.62 -3.06 -3.58
CA ASP A 73 -15.66 -4.06 -4.10
C ASP A 73 -14.20 -3.56 -4.03
N THR A 74 -14.01 -2.25 -4.19
CA THR A 74 -12.69 -1.60 -4.14
C THR A 74 -12.01 -1.69 -2.77
N VAL A 75 -12.74 -1.49 -1.67
CA VAL A 75 -12.18 -1.65 -0.31
C VAL A 75 -11.88 -3.12 -0.01
N LYS A 76 -12.65 -4.04 -0.60
CA LYS A 76 -12.57 -5.47 -0.31
C LYS A 76 -11.34 -6.14 -0.90
N ASP A 77 -10.89 -5.76 -2.09
CA ASP A 77 -9.88 -6.56 -2.79
C ASP A 77 -8.46 -6.00 -2.63
N TRP A 78 -8.18 -4.81 -3.17
CA TRP A 78 -6.79 -4.35 -3.23
C TRP A 78 -6.29 -3.72 -1.92
N LEU A 79 -7.12 -2.92 -1.24
CA LEU A 79 -6.72 -2.25 0.01
C LEU A 79 -6.56 -3.27 1.14
N PHE A 80 -7.42 -4.29 1.16
CA PHE A 80 -7.27 -5.47 2.02
C PHE A 80 -5.94 -6.19 1.77
N ASP A 81 -5.61 -6.48 0.51
CA ASP A 81 -4.37 -7.18 0.17
C ASP A 81 -3.13 -6.37 0.59
N ILE A 82 -3.11 -5.06 0.36
CA ILE A 82 -2.02 -4.19 0.81
C ILE A 82 -1.92 -4.21 2.34
N ALA A 83 -3.05 -4.04 3.05
CA ALA A 83 -3.07 -4.09 4.50
C ALA A 83 -2.59 -5.44 5.05
N LYS A 84 -2.88 -6.55 4.34
CA LYS A 84 -2.38 -7.88 4.68
C LYS A 84 -0.87 -7.98 4.53
N ILE A 85 -0.31 -7.53 3.41
CA ILE A 85 1.15 -7.50 3.18
C ILE A 85 1.83 -6.65 4.28
N ALA A 86 1.28 -5.46 4.52
CA ALA A 86 1.77 -4.53 5.54
C ALA A 86 1.77 -5.16 6.94
N LYS A 87 0.66 -5.77 7.37
CA LYS A 87 0.53 -6.43 8.69
C LYS A 87 1.55 -7.56 8.86
N VAL A 88 1.78 -8.38 7.83
CA VAL A 88 2.78 -9.45 7.86
C VAL A 88 4.19 -8.89 8.08
N ASN A 89 4.56 -7.86 7.31
CA ASN A 89 5.88 -7.24 7.40
C ASN A 89 6.11 -6.56 8.75
N LEU A 90 5.13 -5.83 9.27
CA LEU A 90 5.21 -5.17 10.57
C LEU A 90 5.34 -6.18 11.71
N SER A 91 4.61 -7.30 11.64
CA SER A 91 4.67 -8.36 12.65
C SER A 91 6.02 -9.10 12.64
N ALA A 92 6.64 -9.26 11.47
CA ALA A 92 7.95 -9.87 11.34
C ALA A 92 9.08 -9.01 11.95
N GLN A 93 8.89 -7.69 12.03
CA GLN A 93 9.86 -6.76 12.65
C GLN A 93 9.80 -6.72 14.18
N LEU A 94 8.76 -7.29 14.79
CA LEU A 94 8.57 -7.34 16.25
C LEU A 94 9.07 -8.64 16.90
N LYS A 95 9.56 -9.59 16.09
CA LYS A 95 10.15 -10.86 16.52
C LYS A 95 11.66 -10.81 16.42
#